data_AF-A0A924K1X5-F1
#
_entry.id   AF-A0A924K1X5-F1
#
_cell.length_a   1.000
_cell.length_b   1.000
_cell.length_c   1.000
_cell.angle_alpha   90.00
_cell.angle_beta   90.00
_cell.angle_gamma   90.00
#
_symmetry.space_group_name_H-M   'P 1'
#
loop_
_entity.id
_entity.type
_entity.pdbx_description
1 polymer ?
#
loop_
_entity_poly.entity_id
_entity_poly.type
_entity_poly.pdbx_seq_one_letter_code
_entity_poly.pdbx_strand_id
1 'polypeptide(L)' 'MKAAILNAYAMPVVVTDIEQPALPDDSVMIEVHASSVNPVDNLIRAGYLKAMLPIKFPYTMGNDVSGVITAVGK' A
#
# COMPACT_ATOMS: atom_id res chain seq x y z
N MET A 1 1.23 12.73 -3.67
CA MET A 1 1.39 12.30 -2.26
C MET A 1 2.51 11.28 -2.18
N LYS A 2 3.24 11.18 -1.05
CA LYS A 2 4.32 10.19 -0.91
C LYS A 2 3.78 8.81 -0.57
N ALA A 3 4.40 7.78 -1.15
CA ALA A 3 4.10 6.38 -0.87
C ALA A 3 5.37 5.52 -0.87
N ALA A 4 5.37 4.44 -0.10
CA ALA A 4 6.41 3.42 -0.10
C ALA A 4 6.10 2.37 -1.18
N ILE A 5 6.87 2.35 -2.27
CA ILE A 5 6.60 1.57 -3.47
C ILE A 5 7.57 0.40 -3.61
N LEU A 6 7.02 -0.76 -3.95
CA LEU A 6 7.74 -1.94 -4.41
C LEU A 6 7.54 -2.10 -5.92
N ASN A 7 8.64 -2.10 -6.69
CA ASN A 7 8.57 -2.17 -8.16
C ASN A 7 8.66 -3.60 -8.72
N ALA A 8 9.25 -4.53 -7.97
CA ALA A 8 9.28 -5.96 -8.28
C ALA A 8 9.63 -6.73 -7.00
N TYR A 9 9.39 -8.05 -7.00
CA TYR A 9 9.83 -8.89 -5.88
C TYR A 9 11.35 -8.81 -5.67
N ALA A 10 11.76 -8.98 -4.41
CA ALA A 10 13.13 -8.89 -3.93
C ALA A 10 13.83 -7.54 -4.15
N MET A 11 13.15 -6.52 -4.67
CA MET A 11 13.70 -5.17 -4.82
C MET A 11 13.61 -4.35 -3.52
N PRO A 12 14.40 -3.27 -3.40
CA PRO A 12 14.21 -2.28 -2.35
C PRO A 12 12.83 -1.62 -2.44
N VAL A 13 12.29 -1.24 -1.30
CA VAL A 13 11.12 -0.35 -1.21
C VAL A 13 11.62 1.08 -1.33
N VAL A 14 11.00 1.88 -2.21
CA VAL A 14 11.40 3.27 -2.49
C VAL A 14 10.26 4.20 -2.13
N VAL A 15 10.56 5.27 -1.39
CA VAL A 15 9.58 6.33 -1.13
C VAL A 15 9.59 7.32 -2.29
N THR A 16 8.45 7.46 -2.97
CA THR A 16 8.30 8.36 -4.12
C THR A 16 6.95 9.07 -4.07
N ASP A 17 6.82 10.16 -4.82
CA ASP A 17 5.54 10.80 -5.09
C ASP A 17 4.72 9.97 -6.09
N ILE A 18 3.43 9.84 -5.79
CA ILE A 18 2.39 9.23 -6.63
C ILE A 18 1.19 10.16 -6.72
N GLU A 19 0.34 9.92 -7.72
CA GLU A 19 -0.96 10.56 -7.82
C GLU A 19 -1.89 10.09 -6.69
N GLN A 20 -2.85 10.94 -6.32
CA GLN A 20 -3.88 10.56 -5.38
C GLN A 20 -4.75 9.44 -5.99
N PRO A 21 -5.03 8.35 -5.25
CA PRO A 21 -5.86 7.28 -5.78
C PRO A 21 -7.31 7.76 -6.00
N ALA A 22 -7.97 7.15 -6.98
CA ALA A 22 -9.41 7.33 -7.15
C ALA A 22 -10.16 6.81 -5.91
N LEU A 23 -11.32 7.40 -5.61
CA LEU A 23 -12.21 6.95 -4.54
C LEU A 23 -13.44 6.26 -5.16
N PRO A 24 -13.49 4.92 -5.17
CA PRO A 24 -14.68 4.17 -5.56
C PRO A 24 -15.87 4.46 -4.64
N ASP A 25 -17.07 4.19 -5.13
CA ASP A 25 -18.33 4.46 -4.42
C ASP A 25 -18.46 3.67 -3.10
N ASP A 26 -17.91 2.46 -3.03
CA ASP A 26 -17.95 1.59 -1.85
C ASP A 26 -16.75 1.74 -0.88
N SER A 27 -15.99 2.82 -1.01
CA SER A 27 -14.71 3.00 -0.33
C SER A 27 -14.65 4.28 0.52
N VAL A 28 -13.62 4.39 1.37
CA VAL A 28 -13.27 5.62 2.10
C VAL A 28 -11.86 6.08 1.73
N MET A 29 -11.65 7.39 1.67
CA MET A 29 -10.32 7.98 1.58
C MET A 29 -9.77 8.21 2.98
N ILE A 30 -8.61 7.65 3.27
CA ILE A 30 -7.92 7.80 4.56
C ILE A 30 -6.68 8.66 4.36
N GLU A 31 -6.58 9.77 5.09
CA GLU A 31 -5.32 10.46 5.29
C GLU A 31 -4.51 9.68 6.33
N VAL A 32 -3.54 8.90 5.85
CA VAL A 32 -2.72 8.02 6.70
C VAL A 32 -1.76 8.87 7.53
N HIS A 33 -1.85 8.75 8.86
CA HIS A 33 -0.92 9.38 9.79
C HIS A 33 0.20 8.44 10.23
N ALA A 34 -0.09 7.13 10.32
CA ALA A 34 0.88 6.10 10.64
C ALA A 34 0.53 4.76 9.98
N SER A 35 1.56 3.98 9.66
CA SER A 35 1.45 2.59 9.21
C SER A 35 2.48 1.76 9.95
N SER A 36 2.13 0.51 10.28
CA SER A 36 3.05 -0.41 10.94
C SER A 36 3.87 -1.21 9.93
N VAL A 37 5.01 -1.73 10.36
CA VAL A 37 5.83 -2.67 9.59
C VAL A 37 5.86 -3.99 10.33
N ASN A 38 5.47 -5.07 9.65
CA ASN A 38 5.32 -6.41 10.19
C ASN A 38 6.16 -7.43 9.39
N PRO A 39 6.41 -8.63 9.94
CA PRO A 39 7.12 -9.69 9.20
C PRO A 39 6.45 -10.05 7.85
N VAL A 40 5.13 -9.92 7.73
CA VAL A 40 4.40 -10.19 6.48
C VAL A 40 4.86 -9.29 5.33
N ASP A 41 5.25 -8.04 5.60
CA ASP A 41 5.73 -7.11 4.57
C ASP A 41 7.01 -7.63 3.91
N ASN A 42 7.88 -8.28 4.68
CA ASN A 42 9.08 -8.94 4.15
C ASN A 42 8.73 -10.14 3.28
N LEU A 43 7.72 -10.93 3.68
CA LEU A 43 7.25 -12.08 2.90
C LEU A 43 6.59 -11.67 1.58
N ILE A 44 5.81 -10.58 1.59
CA ILE A 44 5.24 -9.95 0.39
C ILE A 44 6.36 -9.46 -0.51
N ARG A 45 7.31 -8.67 0.03
CA ARG A 45 8.45 -8.14 -0.72
C ARG A 45 9.30 -9.24 -1.36
N ALA A 46 9.54 -10.34 -0.64
CA ALA A 46 10.29 -11.49 -1.13
C ALA A 46 9.49 -12.35 -2.14
N GLY A 47 8.18 -12.16 -2.23
CA GLY A 47 7.30 -12.91 -3.14
C GLY A 47 6.86 -14.28 -2.63
N TYR A 48 7.13 -14.61 -1.37
CA TYR A 48 6.76 -15.89 -0.77
C TYR A 48 5.24 -16.09 -0.64
N LEU A 49 4.47 -15.00 -0.69
CA LEU A 49 3.01 -15.05 -0.65
C LEU A 49 2.34 -14.93 -2.02
N LYS A 50 3.09 -14.87 -3.14
CA LYS A 50 2.54 -14.57 -4.48
C LYS A 50 1.38 -15.48 -4.90
N ALA A 51 1.41 -16.76 -4.52
CA ALA A 51 0.36 -17.71 -4.86
C ALA A 51 -0.96 -17.47 -4.10
N MET A 52 -0.88 -16.92 -2.88
CA MET A 52 -2.05 -16.63 -2.04
C MET A 52 -2.50 -15.17 -2.15
N LEU A 53 -1.56 -14.25 -2.34
CA LEU A 53 -1.77 -12.80 -2.44
C LEU A 53 -1.03 -12.26 -3.69
N PRO A 54 -1.63 -12.40 -4.89
CA PRO A 54 -1.05 -11.86 -6.10
C PRO A 54 -1.12 -10.32 -6.08
N ILE A 55 0.03 -9.67 -6.03
CA ILE A 55 0.15 -8.21 -6.15
C ILE A 55 0.52 -7.79 -7.58
N LYS A 56 0.07 -6.60 -7.99
CA LYS A 56 0.48 -5.94 -9.24
C LYS A 56 1.54 -4.89 -8.92
N PHE A 57 2.54 -4.77 -9.80
CA PHE A 57 3.57 -3.75 -9.69
C PHE A 57 3.25 -2.53 -10.57
N PRO A 58 3.58 -1.30 -10.12
CA PRO A 58 4.13 -0.96 -8.81
C PRO A 58 3.11 -1.20 -7.68
N TYR A 59 3.57 -1.68 -6.52
CA TYR A 59 2.74 -2.00 -5.36
C TYR A 59 3.04 -1.04 -4.20
N THR A 60 2.00 -0.44 -3.62
CA THR A 60 2.12 0.39 -2.41
C THR A 60 2.14 -0.51 -1.17
N MET A 61 3.21 -0.42 -0.38
CA MET A 61 3.39 -1.17 0.87
C MET A 61 2.62 -0.51 2.03
N GLY A 62 2.35 -1.28 3.09
CA GLY A 62 1.68 -0.81 4.32
C GLY A 62 0.19 -1.12 4.35
N ASN A 63 -0.16 -2.36 4.70
CA ASN A 63 -1.56 -2.82 4.77
C ASN A 63 -2.24 -2.55 6.13
N ASP A 64 -1.45 -2.16 7.15
CA ASP A 64 -1.93 -1.82 8.49
C ASP A 64 -1.66 -0.34 8.75
N VAL A 65 -2.73 0.43 8.94
CA VAL A 65 -2.70 1.89 8.95
C VAL A 65 -3.64 2.49 10.00
N SER A 66 -3.31 3.70 10.44
CA SER A 66 -4.19 4.56 11.22
C SER A 66 -4.16 5.99 10.66
N GLY A 67 -5.31 6.66 10.71
CA GLY A 67 -5.49 7.96 10.08
C GLY A 67 -6.91 8.49 10.24
N VAL A 68 -7.25 9.49 9.44
CA VAL A 68 -8.57 10.13 9.46
C VAL A 68 -9.27 9.91 8.12
N ILE A 69 -10.57 9.62 8.15
CA ILE A 69 -11.38 9.58 6.92
C ILE A 69 -11.58 11.01 6.43
N THR A 70 -11.14 11.30 5.21
CA THR A 70 -11.28 12.62 4.57
C THR A 70 -12.40 12.67 3.55
N ALA A 71 -12.81 11.52 3.01
CA ALA A 71 -13.96 11.40 2.10
C ALA A 71 -14.55 9.99 2.14
N VAL A 72 -15.83 9.87 1.79
CA VAL A 72 -16.57 8.61 1.63
C VAL A 72 -17.10 8.55 0.20
N GLY A 73 -17.05 7.39 -0.43
CA GLY A 73 -17.70 7.12 -1.73
C GLY A 73 -19.22 7.31 -1.67
N LYS A 74 -19.86 7.35 -2.83
CA LYS A 74 -21.28 7.69 -2.98
C LYS A 74 -22.23 6.51 -2.86
#